data_AF-A0A378FT79-F1
#
_entry.id   AF-A0A378FT79-F1
#
_cell.length_a   1.000
_cell.length_b   1.000
_cell.length_c   1.000
_cell.angle_alpha   90.00
_cell.angle_beta   90.00
_cell.angle_gamma   90.00
#
_symmetry.space_group_name_H-M   'P 1'
#
loop_
_entity.id
_entity.type
_entity.pdbx_description
1 polymer ?
#
loop_
_entity_poly.entity_id
_entity_poly.type
_entity_poly.pdbx_seq_one_letter_code
_entity_poly.pdbx_strand_id
1 'polypeptide(L)'
;MQKGDPLVTLDRTDAQQAFEKAKTQLAASVRQTRQQMINSKQLQANIDVKKTALAQAQADLNRRIPLGAANLIGREELQHARDTVASAQAELDVAIQQYNANQAIVLGTRLERSRRCSRRH
;
A
#
# COMPACT_ATOMS: atom_id res chain seq x y z
N MET A 1 -54.13 -26.28 0.22
CA MET A 1 -52.85 -25.64 0.57
C MET A 1 -53.12 -24.65 1.69
N GLN A 2 -52.56 -24.85 2.88
CA GLN A 2 -52.08 -23.71 3.66
C GLN A 2 -50.85 -24.17 4.45
N LYS A 3 -49.70 -23.81 3.90
CA LYS A 3 -48.38 -24.00 4.51
C LYS A 3 -48.38 -23.25 5.83
N GLY A 4 -48.34 -23.99 6.93
CA GLY A 4 -48.38 -23.48 8.30
C GLY A 4 -47.44 -24.22 9.24
N ASP A 5 -46.50 -25.02 8.72
CA ASP A 5 -45.43 -25.56 9.54
C ASP A 5 -44.24 -24.60 9.51
N PRO A 6 -43.72 -24.17 10.67
CA PRO A 6 -42.43 -23.49 10.73
C PRO A 6 -41.35 -24.52 10.36
N LEU A 7 -41.22 -24.81 9.06
CA LEU A 7 -40.13 -25.57 8.51
C LEU A 7 -38.85 -24.75 8.73
N VAL A 8 -37.99 -25.32 9.56
CA VAL A 8 -36.72 -24.79 10.05
C VAL A 8 -36.89 -23.86 11.26
N THR A 9 -37.16 -24.45 12.44
CA THR A 9 -36.37 -24.05 13.61
C THR A 9 -34.91 -24.17 13.18
N LEU A 10 -34.32 -23.05 12.79
CA LEU A 10 -32.88 -22.91 12.64
C LEU A 10 -32.33 -23.45 13.96
N ASP A 11 -31.71 -24.63 13.94
CA ASP A 11 -31.22 -25.28 15.15
C ASP A 11 -30.41 -24.21 15.89
N ARG A 12 -30.91 -23.79 17.07
CA ARG A 12 -30.40 -22.57 17.73
C ARG A 12 -28.89 -22.68 17.96
N THR A 13 -28.43 -23.91 18.11
CA THR A 13 -27.02 -24.30 18.20
C THR A 13 -26.25 -23.93 16.93
N ASP A 14 -26.74 -24.29 15.76
CA ASP A 14 -26.13 -23.99 14.46
C ASP A 14 -26.10 -22.48 14.19
N ALA A 15 -27.19 -21.79 14.51
CA ALA A 15 -27.29 -20.34 14.38
C ALA A 15 -26.25 -19.62 15.24
N GLN A 16 -26.07 -20.06 16.48
CA GLN A 16 -25.15 -19.47 17.44
C GLN A 16 -23.69 -19.79 17.10
N GLN A 17 -23.39 -21.01 16.65
CA GLN A 17 -22.08 -21.37 16.12
C GLN A 17 -21.73 -20.58 14.85
N ALA A 18 -22.69 -20.41 13.93
CA ALA A 18 -22.50 -19.61 12.73
C ALA A 18 -22.22 -18.12 13.07
N PHE A 19 -22.91 -17.58 14.07
CA PHE A 19 -22.70 -16.22 14.54
C PHE A 19 -21.33 -16.01 15.19
N GLU A 20 -20.90 -16.89 16.09
CA GLU A 20 -19.59 -16.79 16.72
C GLU A 20 -18.44 -17.01 15.72
N LYS A 21 -18.65 -17.86 14.71
CA LYS A 21 -17.74 -18.00 13.57
C LYS A 21 -17.67 -16.72 12.74
N ALA A 22 -18.79 -16.07 12.47
CA ALA A 22 -18.83 -14.79 11.74
C ALA A 22 -18.13 -13.67 12.52
N LYS A 23 -18.33 -13.56 13.84
CA LYS A 23 -17.59 -12.63 14.70
C LYS A 23 -16.09 -12.85 14.64
N THR A 24 -15.64 -14.10 14.73
CA THR A 24 -14.22 -14.45 14.68
C THR A 24 -13.61 -14.09 13.33
N GLN A 25 -14.32 -14.40 12.23
CA GLN A 25 -13.90 -14.04 10.88
C GLN A 25 -13.82 -12.52 10.67
N LEU A 26 -14.75 -11.76 11.25
CA LEU A 26 -14.73 -10.31 11.24
C LEU A 26 -13.53 -9.76 12.03
N ALA A 27 -13.29 -10.26 13.25
CA ALA A 27 -12.16 -9.83 14.07
C ALA A 27 -10.81 -10.08 13.37
N ALA A 28 -10.64 -11.25 12.75
CA ALA A 28 -9.46 -11.58 11.95
C ALA A 28 -9.31 -10.62 10.76
N SER A 29 -10.40 -10.33 10.05
CA SER A 29 -10.43 -9.40 8.91
C SER A 29 -10.05 -7.97 9.30
N VAL A 30 -10.53 -7.48 10.46
CA VAL A 30 -10.18 -6.16 10.99
C VAL A 30 -8.69 -6.09 11.30
N ARG A 31 -8.13 -7.11 11.96
CA ARG A 31 -6.69 -7.17 12.25
C ARG A 31 -5.86 -7.18 10.96
N GLN A 32 -6.24 -8.00 9.98
CA GLN A 32 -5.55 -8.05 8.69
C GLN A 32 -5.60 -6.69 7.98
N THR A 33 -6.75 -6.02 7.98
CA THR A 33 -6.89 -4.69 7.34
C THR A 33 -6.04 -3.65 8.07
N ARG A 34 -6.01 -3.66 9.41
CA ARG A 34 -5.14 -2.78 10.20
C ARG A 34 -3.67 -2.99 9.86
N GLN A 35 -3.21 -4.23 9.73
CA GLN A 35 -1.84 -4.53 9.33
C GLN A 35 -1.52 -3.98 7.95
N GLN A 36 -2.42 -4.14 6.98
CA GLN A 36 -2.21 -3.62 5.64
C GLN A 36 -2.16 -2.08 5.63
N MET A 37 -3.02 -1.39 6.41
CA MET A 37 -2.97 0.07 6.55
C MET A 37 -1.67 0.56 7.19
N ILE A 38 -1.14 -0.14 8.21
CA ILE A 38 0.16 0.18 8.80
C ILE A 38 1.25 0.08 7.73
N ASN A 39 1.23 -0.99 6.93
CA ASN A 39 2.16 -1.15 5.82
C ASN A 39 2.01 -0.01 4.79
N SER A 40 0.79 0.44 4.49
CA SER A 40 0.56 1.59 3.59
C SER A 40 1.19 2.88 4.11
N LYS A 41 1.09 3.16 5.41
CA LYS A 41 1.71 4.36 6.03
C LYS A 41 3.23 4.31 5.94
N GLN A 42 3.82 3.14 6.17
CA GLN A 42 5.26 2.96 6.07
C GLN A 42 5.76 3.16 4.63
N LEU A 43 5.02 2.66 3.64
CA LEU A 43 5.33 2.86 2.22
C LEU A 43 5.20 4.33 1.82
N GLN A 44 4.19 5.04 2.33
CA GLN A 44 4.06 6.48 2.11
C GLN A 44 5.24 7.25 2.70
N ALA A 45 5.65 6.93 3.92
CA ALA A 45 6.83 7.56 4.53
C ALA A 45 8.11 7.28 3.73
N ASN A 46 8.25 6.08 3.15
CA ASN A 46 9.39 5.76 2.28
C ASN A 46 9.39 6.63 1.01
N ILE A 47 8.21 6.87 0.39
CA ILE A 47 8.09 7.80 -0.74
C ILE A 47 8.59 9.20 -0.33
N ASP A 48 8.21 9.70 0.85
CA ASP A 48 8.59 11.04 1.29
C ASP A 48 10.10 11.16 1.55
N VAL A 49 10.71 10.09 2.08
CA VAL A 49 12.18 9.98 2.19
C VAL A 49 12.84 10.02 0.81
N LYS A 50 12.34 9.25 -0.16
CA LYS A 50 12.91 9.22 -1.53
C LYS A 50 12.72 10.54 -2.28
N LYS A 51 11.60 11.23 -2.10
CA LYS A 51 11.39 12.60 -2.62
C LYS A 51 12.42 13.57 -2.07
N THR A 52 12.71 13.48 -0.77
CA THR A 52 13.71 14.34 -0.13
C THR A 52 15.11 14.06 -0.69
N ALA A 53 15.47 12.79 -0.86
CA ALA A 53 16.74 12.39 -1.46
C ALA A 53 16.89 12.88 -2.90
N LEU A 54 15.84 12.76 -3.73
CA LEU A 54 15.82 13.30 -5.09
C LEU A 54 15.98 14.82 -5.11
N ALA A 55 15.26 15.54 -4.25
CA ALA A 55 15.36 16.99 -4.15
C ALA A 55 16.78 17.44 -3.76
N GLN A 56 17.42 16.72 -2.83
CA GLN A 56 18.80 16.96 -2.43
C GLN A 56 19.78 16.73 -3.60
N ALA A 57 19.67 15.58 -4.29
CA ALA A 57 20.50 15.28 -5.45
C ALA A 57 20.34 16.34 -6.56
N GLN A 58 19.12 16.80 -6.81
CA GLN A 58 18.85 17.84 -7.81
C GLN A 58 19.47 19.18 -7.39
N ALA A 59 19.39 19.54 -6.11
CA ALA A 59 20.03 20.75 -5.60
C ALA A 59 21.56 20.69 -5.70
N ASP A 60 22.16 19.53 -5.42
CA ASP A 60 23.60 19.30 -5.59
C ASP A 60 24.03 19.41 -7.06
N LEU A 61 23.29 18.79 -7.97
CA LEU A 61 23.54 18.93 -9.41
C LEU A 61 23.45 20.40 -9.85
N ASN A 62 22.41 21.11 -9.40
CA ASN A 62 22.20 22.52 -9.74
C ASN A 62 23.36 23.41 -9.26
N ARG A 63 23.95 23.12 -8.10
CA ARG A 63 25.15 23.81 -7.61
C ARG A 63 26.40 23.52 -8.46
N ARG A 64 26.50 22.31 -9.00
CA ARG A 64 27.67 21.84 -9.78
C ARG A 64 27.66 22.28 -11.24
N ILE A 65 26.49 22.48 -11.84
CA ILE A 65 26.36 22.96 -13.23
C ILE A 65 27.20 24.22 -13.53
N PRO A 66 27.09 25.33 -12.80
CA PRO A 66 27.87 26.54 -13.08
C PRO A 66 29.38 26.33 -12.84
N LEU A 67 29.76 25.49 -11.87
CA LEU A 67 31.17 25.17 -11.61
C LEU A 67 31.77 24.37 -12.77
N GLY A 68 31.00 23.43 -13.34
CA GLY A 68 31.41 22.66 -14.51
C GLY A 68 31.54 23.55 -15.75
N ALA A 69 30.60 24.49 -15.94
CA ALA A 69 30.68 25.48 -17.03
C ALA A 69 31.91 26.39 -16.92
N ALA A 70 32.35 26.71 -15.70
CA ALA A 70 33.55 27.47 -15.42
C ALA A 70 34.84 26.62 -15.41
N ASN A 71 34.77 25.32 -15.74
CA ASN A 71 35.87 24.35 -15.64
C ASN A 71 36.52 24.28 -14.24
N LEU A 72 35.77 24.62 -13.19
CA LEU A 72 36.23 24.57 -11.79
C LEU A 72 36.07 23.17 -11.17
N ILE A 73 35.35 22.28 -11.83
CA ILE A 73 35.21 20.86 -11.48
C ILE A 73 35.41 20.00 -12.74
N GLY A 74 35.79 18.73 -12.52
CA GLY A 74 35.93 17.76 -13.61
C GLY A 74 34.59 17.41 -14.26
N ARG A 75 34.64 17.01 -15.54
CA ARG A 75 33.46 16.50 -16.27
C ARG A 75 32.87 15.25 -15.62
N GLU A 76 33.73 14.41 -15.05
CA GLU A 76 33.34 13.23 -14.29
C GLU A 76 32.51 13.60 -13.05
N GLU A 77 32.91 14.62 -12.29
CA GLU A 77 32.18 15.09 -11.10
C GLU A 77 30.76 15.57 -11.43
N LEU A 78 30.60 16.23 -12.58
CA LEU A 78 29.29 16.65 -13.08
C LEU A 78 28.46 15.46 -13.56
N GLN A 79 29.08 14.47 -14.19
CA GLN A 79 28.40 13.24 -14.62
C GLN A 79 27.89 12.44 -13.42
N HIS A 80 28.73 12.23 -12.40
CA HIS A 80 28.34 11.56 -11.15
C HIS A 80 27.14 12.23 -10.48
N ALA A 81 27.08 13.56 -10.50
CA ALA A 81 25.93 14.30 -9.97
C ALA A 81 24.64 14.04 -10.77
N ARG A 82 24.72 13.92 -12.10
CA ARG A 82 23.57 13.55 -12.94
C ARG A 82 23.11 12.12 -12.69
N ASP A 83 24.07 11.20 -12.56
CA ASP A 83 23.78 9.79 -12.29
C ASP A 83 23.15 9.61 -10.91
N THR A 84 23.56 10.42 -9.93
CA THR A 84 22.94 10.47 -8.59
C THR A 84 21.49 10.92 -8.67
N VAL A 85 21.16 11.96 -9.46
CA VAL A 85 19.76 12.39 -9.68
C VAL A 85 18.94 11.28 -10.34
N ALA A 86 19.47 10.68 -11.40
CA ALA A 86 18.79 9.59 -12.10
C ALA A 86 18.51 8.40 -11.17
N SER A 87 19.47 8.05 -10.32
CA SER A 87 19.34 6.96 -9.35
C SER A 87 18.28 7.29 -8.28
N ALA A 88 18.31 8.50 -7.72
CA ALA A 88 17.32 8.94 -6.73
C ALA A 88 15.89 8.97 -7.31
N GLN A 89 15.74 9.34 -8.59
CA GLN A 89 14.46 9.28 -9.29
C GLN A 89 13.96 7.85 -9.44
N ALA A 90 14.82 6.93 -9.88
CA ALA A 90 14.47 5.52 -10.02
C ALA A 90 14.06 4.89 -8.66
N GLU A 91 14.76 5.23 -7.58
CA GLU A 91 14.40 4.77 -6.24
C GLU A 91 13.04 5.31 -5.77
N LEU A 92 12.73 6.56 -6.09
CA LEU A 92 11.41 7.15 -5.82
C LEU A 92 10.32 6.41 -6.60
N ASP A 93 10.54 6.13 -7.88
CA ASP A 93 9.59 5.41 -8.71
C ASP A 93 9.31 4.01 -8.16
N VAL A 94 10.34 3.29 -7.71
CA VAL A 94 10.19 1.99 -7.03
C VAL A 94 9.35 2.12 -5.77
N ALA A 95 9.60 3.13 -4.92
CA ALA A 95 8.82 3.35 -3.70
C ALA A 95 7.33 3.63 -4.02
N ILE A 96 7.06 4.42 -5.06
CA ILE A 96 5.69 4.69 -5.54
C ILE A 96 5.01 3.40 -6.02
N GLN A 97 5.70 2.56 -6.80
CA GLN A 97 5.12 1.29 -7.27
C GLN A 97 4.82 0.34 -6.11
N GLN A 98 5.69 0.26 -5.10
CA GLN A 98 5.44 -0.55 -3.91
C GLN A 98 4.19 -0.09 -3.15
N TYR A 99 4.01 1.22 -2.99
CA TYR A 99 2.80 1.80 -2.40
C TYR A 99 1.54 1.44 -3.21
N ASN A 100 1.58 1.61 -4.53
CA ASN A 100 0.45 1.30 -5.40
C ASN A 100 0.06 -0.19 -5.35
N ALA A 101 1.05 -1.09 -5.33
CA ALA A 101 0.82 -2.52 -5.17
C ALA A 101 0.14 -2.84 -3.83
N ASN A 102 0.55 -2.19 -2.74
CA ASN A 102 -0.08 -2.34 -1.43
C ASN A 102 -1.53 -1.83 -1.43
N GLN A 103 -1.81 -0.69 -2.07
CA GLN A 103 -3.18 -0.17 -2.20
C GLN A 103 -4.10 -1.15 -2.97
N ALA A 104 -3.59 -1.75 -4.04
CA ALA A 104 -4.35 -2.75 -4.82
C ALA A 104 -4.73 -3.98 -3.96
N ILE A 105 -3.81 -4.45 -3.11
CA ILE A 105 -4.08 -5.55 -2.16
C ILE A 105 -5.16 -5.15 -1.14
N VAL A 106 -5.07 -3.94 -0.58
CA VAL A 106 -6.07 -3.43 0.38
C VAL A 106 -7.46 -3.35 -0.26
N LEU A 107 -7.55 -2.82 -1.48
CA LEU A 107 -8.81 -2.72 -2.24
C LEU A 107 -9.38 -4.10 -2.59
N GLY A 108 -8.53 -5.01 -3.08
CA GLY A 108 -8.90 -6.38 -3.41
C GLY A 108 -9.47 -7.13 -2.21
N THR A 109 -8.82 -7.04 -1.03
CA THR A 109 -9.32 -7.69 0.18
C THR A 109 -10.67 -7.11 0.65
N ARG A 110 -10.92 -5.81 0.45
CA ARG A 110 -12.23 -5.19 0.77
C ARG A 110 -13.35 -5.76 -0.10
N LEU A 111 -13.11 -5.91 -1.40
CA LEU A 111 -14.09 -6.44 -2.35
C LEU A 111 -14.40 -7.92 -2.10
N GLU A 112 -13.38 -8.74 -1.84
CA GLU A 112 -13.60 -10.15 -1.51
C GLU A 112 -14.42 -10.35 -0.24
N ARG A 113 -14.20 -9.52 0.79
CA ARG A 113 -14.98 -9.55 2.04
C ARG A 113 -16.45 -9.23 1.79
N SER A 114 -16.75 -8.20 1.00
CA SER A 114 -18.13 -7.85 0.63
C SER A 114 -18.84 -9.00 -0.07
N ARG A 115 -18.16 -9.69 -1.00
CA ARG A 115 -18.71 -10.84 -1.74
C ARG A 115 -18.96 -12.05 -0.84
N ARG A 116 -18.07 -12.33 0.12
CA ARG A 116 -18.25 -13.44 1.08
C ARG A 116 -19.44 -13.20 2.02
N CYS A 117 -19.71 -11.96 2.41
CA CYS A 117 -20.85 -11.62 3.25
C CYS A 117 -22.18 -11.75 2.48
N SER A 118 -22.21 -11.29 1.22
CA SER A 118 -23.40 -11.34 0.36
C SER A 118 -23.82 -12.76 -0.10
N ARG A 119 -22.91 -13.74 -0.11
CA ARG A 119 -23.20 -15.13 -0.54
C ARG A 119 -23.75 -16.04 0.56
N ARG A 120 -23.93 -15.54 1.79
CA ARG A 120 -24.41 -16.32 2.96
C ARG A 120 -25.83 -15.97 3.39
N HIS A 121 -26.63 -15.36 2.52
CA HIS A 121 -28.03 -15.04 2.75
C HIS A 121 -28.90 -15.72 1.70
#